data_AF-A0A835HKG1-F1
#
_entry.id   AF-A0A835HKG1-F1
#
_cell.length_a   1.000
_cell.length_b   1.000
_cell.length_c   1.000
_cell.angle_alpha   90.00
_cell.angle_beta   90.00
_cell.angle_gamma   90.00
#
_symmetry.space_group_name_H-M   'P 1'
#
loop_
_entity.id
_entity.type
_entity.pdbx_description
1 polymer ?
#
loop_
_entity_poly.entity_id
_entity_poly.type
_entity_poly.pdbx_seq_one_letter_code
_entity_poly.pdbx_strand_id
1 'polypeptide(L)'
;MKEEELEVRDKEQAKLLMEMKKLQKVKEFKPTMNFPLAQTMSETEQEKKGKKKKKKRPCAAYALWCKDQWNEVKKKNPNAEFKEISNIMGTRWKNLSAEEKKPYEQKYQDDKEAYLQIVGKEKRETEAMKLLEDEQKQKTAVELLEQYLQFKQEADGEIKKKKKTKKEKDPLKPKRSLSAFFIYMNERRAALVEQNNNVPEIGKIAGEEWKNMSEEQRKPYEEIAKKQKEEYLKEMEHYKQKKENEDEIRRQEEEELMKIQKQEALQMLKKKEKTDNIIKKTKEKHQEKKKQKDEQKSDPNKPKRPASSFILFSKEMRKNLVQERPEISNATLNALISVKWKELNETEKEIWNNIAANAMNAYKKEMQEYNSQKIGVCETRV
;
A
#
# COMPACT_ATOMS: atom_id res chain seq x y z
N MET A 1 -31.27 -45.91 19.96
CA MET A 1 -29.78 -45.89 20.05
C MET A 1 -29.14 -45.83 18.66
N LYS A 2 -28.97 -46.91 17.88
CA LYS A 2 -28.28 -46.82 16.56
C LYS A 2 -29.04 -46.05 15.47
N GLU A 3 -30.36 -46.07 15.50
CA GLU A 3 -31.22 -45.44 14.47
C GLU A 3 -31.35 -43.92 14.69
N GLU A 4 -31.46 -43.47 15.94
CA GLU A 4 -31.37 -42.05 16.33
C GLU A 4 -30.00 -41.45 16.04
N GLU A 5 -28.91 -42.17 16.28
CA GLU A 5 -27.55 -41.71 15.93
C GLU A 5 -27.32 -41.60 14.42
N LEU A 6 -28.06 -42.38 13.62
CA LEU A 6 -28.07 -42.31 12.16
C LEU A 6 -28.89 -41.09 11.71
N GLU A 7 -30.07 -40.88 12.29
CA GLU A 7 -30.93 -39.75 11.96
C GLU A 7 -30.31 -38.39 12.38
N VAL A 8 -29.57 -38.36 13.49
CA VAL A 8 -28.80 -37.19 13.94
C VAL A 8 -27.65 -36.91 12.97
N ARG A 9 -26.90 -37.94 12.53
CA ARG A 9 -25.84 -37.78 11.52
C ARG A 9 -26.38 -37.33 10.17
N ASP A 10 -27.52 -37.85 9.73
CA ASP A 10 -28.14 -37.44 8.47
C ASP A 10 -28.64 -35.99 8.53
N LYS A 11 -29.17 -35.56 9.69
CA LYS A 11 -29.53 -34.16 9.94
C LYS A 11 -28.30 -33.25 9.98
N GLU A 12 -27.21 -33.68 10.60
CA GLU A 12 -25.94 -32.94 10.61
C GLU A 12 -25.31 -32.84 9.23
N GLN A 13 -25.29 -33.92 8.44
CA GLN A 13 -24.82 -33.92 7.06
C GLN A 13 -25.69 -33.04 6.16
N ALA A 14 -27.02 -33.05 6.35
CA ALA A 14 -27.93 -32.15 5.65
C ALA A 14 -27.68 -30.68 6.03
N LYS A 15 -27.38 -30.41 7.32
CA LYS A 15 -27.03 -29.08 7.82
C LYS A 15 -25.72 -28.59 7.22
N LEU A 16 -24.70 -29.46 7.17
CA LEU A 16 -23.38 -29.18 6.59
C LEU A 16 -23.46 -28.98 5.07
N LEU A 17 -24.30 -29.74 4.38
CA LEU A 17 -24.62 -29.53 2.96
C LEU A 17 -25.35 -28.20 2.73
N MET A 18 -26.31 -27.84 3.58
CA MET A 18 -26.98 -26.53 3.51
C MET A 18 -26.01 -25.37 3.78
N GLU A 19 -25.07 -25.56 4.70
CA GLU A 19 -24.05 -24.58 5.05
C GLU A 19 -23.02 -24.42 3.94
N MET A 20 -22.55 -25.52 3.34
CA MET A 20 -21.75 -25.53 2.11
C MET A 20 -22.49 -24.88 0.94
N LYS A 21 -23.80 -25.10 0.80
CA LYS A 21 -24.63 -24.46 -0.24
C LYS A 21 -24.88 -22.99 0.07
N LYS A 22 -24.88 -22.57 1.35
CA LYS A 22 -24.90 -21.16 1.77
C LYS A 22 -23.57 -20.50 1.47
N LEU A 23 -22.44 -21.15 1.76
CA LEU A 23 -21.09 -20.68 1.43
C LEU A 23 -20.89 -20.58 -0.09
N GLN A 24 -21.37 -21.55 -0.87
CA GLN A 24 -21.44 -21.47 -2.35
C GLN A 24 -22.40 -20.38 -2.87
N LYS A 25 -23.34 -19.91 -2.04
CA LYS A 25 -24.31 -18.84 -2.38
C LYS A 25 -23.93 -17.47 -1.81
N VAL A 26 -22.92 -17.37 -0.95
CA VAL A 26 -22.25 -16.09 -0.71
C VAL A 26 -21.72 -15.72 -2.08
N LYS A 27 -22.22 -14.63 -2.69
CA LYS A 27 -21.62 -14.11 -3.91
C LYS A 27 -20.14 -13.92 -3.57
N GLU A 28 -19.29 -14.81 -4.03
CA GLU A 28 -17.85 -14.66 -3.82
C GLU A 28 -17.48 -13.33 -4.46
N PHE A 29 -16.84 -12.45 -3.69
CA PHE A 29 -16.26 -11.25 -4.26
C PHE A 29 -15.20 -11.70 -5.26
N LYS A 30 -15.53 -11.61 -6.54
CA LYS A 30 -14.63 -11.87 -7.67
C LYS A 30 -14.25 -10.49 -8.21
N PRO A 31 -13.14 -9.91 -7.76
CA PRO A 31 -12.70 -8.60 -8.24
C PRO A 31 -12.57 -8.67 -9.76
N THR A 32 -13.10 -7.68 -10.47
CA THR A 32 -13.12 -7.62 -11.94
C THR A 32 -11.74 -7.31 -12.54
N MET A 33 -10.69 -7.31 -11.71
CA MET A 33 -9.35 -6.89 -12.09
C MET A 33 -8.58 -8.04 -12.73
N ASN A 34 -8.31 -7.93 -14.02
CA ASN A 34 -7.28 -8.70 -14.67
C ASN A 34 -5.93 -8.10 -14.24
N PHE A 35 -5.31 -8.65 -13.19
CA PHE A 35 -4.06 -8.15 -12.62
C PHE A 35 -2.91 -8.30 -13.64
N PRO A 36 -2.33 -7.22 -14.20
CA PRO A 36 -1.09 -7.30 -14.98
C PRO A 36 0.13 -7.58 -14.07
N LEU A 37 -0.07 -7.56 -12.75
CA LEU A 37 0.97 -7.62 -11.73
C LEU A 37 1.75 -8.94 -11.71
N ALA A 38 1.19 -10.03 -12.23
CA ALA A 38 1.90 -11.30 -12.33
C ALA A 38 2.96 -11.31 -13.44
N GLN A 39 2.75 -10.56 -14.53
CA GLN A 39 3.73 -10.46 -15.62
C GLN A 39 4.94 -9.62 -15.19
N THR A 40 4.72 -8.49 -14.51
CA THR A 40 5.82 -7.60 -14.07
C THR A 40 6.68 -8.19 -12.95
N MET A 41 6.10 -9.01 -12.06
CA MET A 41 6.86 -9.75 -11.04
C MET A 41 7.73 -10.85 -11.67
N SER A 42 7.23 -11.53 -12.71
CA SER A 42 8.00 -12.54 -13.44
C SER A 42 9.11 -11.94 -14.31
N GLU A 43 8.89 -10.76 -14.90
CA GLU A 43 9.89 -10.00 -15.65
C GLU A 43 10.97 -9.41 -14.73
N THR A 44 10.60 -8.89 -13.54
CA THR A 44 11.59 -8.40 -12.56
C THR A 44 12.38 -9.51 -11.87
N GLU A 45 11.82 -10.72 -11.71
CA GLU A 45 12.61 -11.88 -11.27
C GLU A 45 13.56 -12.41 -12.35
N GLN A 46 13.16 -12.35 -13.63
CA GLN A 46 14.05 -12.70 -14.74
C GLN A 46 15.20 -11.67 -14.90
N GLU A 47 14.96 -10.37 -14.69
CA GLU A 47 16.02 -9.36 -14.65
C GLU A 47 16.96 -9.48 -13.43
N LYS A 48 16.45 -9.91 -12.26
CA LYS A 48 17.28 -10.13 -11.06
C LYS A 48 18.29 -11.27 -11.21
N LYS A 49 18.04 -12.24 -12.10
CA LYS A 49 19.01 -13.31 -12.43
C LYS A 49 20.18 -12.82 -13.28
N GLY A 50 20.05 -11.68 -13.95
CA GLY A 50 21.18 -10.95 -14.53
C GLY A 50 21.83 -10.09 -13.46
N LYS A 51 22.89 -10.59 -12.79
CA LYS A 51 23.72 -9.78 -11.86
C LYS A 51 24.00 -8.39 -12.48
N LYS A 52 23.28 -7.35 -12.06
CA LYS A 52 23.57 -5.96 -12.46
C LYS A 52 25.05 -5.72 -12.13
N LYS A 53 25.90 -5.65 -13.17
CA LYS A 53 27.34 -5.47 -13.02
C LYS A 53 27.54 -4.16 -12.25
N LYS A 54 27.92 -4.25 -10.98
CA LYS A 54 28.25 -3.07 -10.16
C LYS A 54 29.26 -2.23 -10.94
N LYS A 55 28.95 -0.95 -11.15
CA LYS A 55 29.86 -0.02 -11.81
C LYS A 55 31.19 -0.04 -11.05
N LYS A 56 32.28 -0.32 -11.77
CA LYS A 56 33.61 -0.43 -11.17
C LYS A 56 34.08 0.95 -10.73
N ARG A 57 34.74 1.01 -9.58
CA ARG A 57 35.34 2.25 -9.08
C ARG A 57 36.46 2.69 -10.02
N PRO A 58 36.69 4.00 -10.16
CA PRO A 58 37.78 4.50 -10.99
C PRO A 58 39.13 4.08 -10.41
N CYS A 59 40.09 3.83 -11.30
CA CYS A 59 41.45 3.46 -10.92
C CYS A 59 42.19 4.69 -10.40
N ALA A 60 42.90 4.53 -9.28
CA ALA A 60 43.76 5.57 -8.73
C ALA A 60 44.86 5.98 -9.72
N ALA A 61 45.37 7.21 -9.59
CA ALA A 61 46.39 7.80 -10.47
C ALA A 61 47.59 6.86 -10.72
N TYR A 62 48.12 6.23 -9.66
CA TYR A 62 49.22 5.25 -9.77
C TYR A 62 48.86 4.05 -10.66
N ALA A 63 47.64 3.51 -10.55
CA ALA A 63 47.21 2.35 -11.34
C ALA A 63 47.00 2.71 -12.82
N LEU A 64 46.53 3.94 -13.10
CA LEU A 64 46.45 4.47 -14.46
C LEU A 64 47.86 4.62 -15.06
N TRP A 65 48.79 5.19 -14.30
CA TRP A 65 50.18 5.32 -14.71
C TRP A 65 50.88 3.98 -14.91
N CYS A 66 50.69 3.01 -14.00
CA CYS A 66 51.23 1.66 -14.15
C CYS A 66 50.72 1.00 -15.43
N LYS A 67 49.44 1.17 -15.78
CA LYS A 67 48.87 0.60 -17.00
C LYS A 67 49.54 1.14 -18.26
N ASP A 68 49.85 2.43 -18.28
CA ASP A 68 50.49 3.09 -19.42
C ASP A 68 51.97 2.69 -19.54
N GLN A 69 52.67 2.64 -18.41
CA GLN A 69 54.12 2.37 -18.36
C GLN A 69 54.47 0.88 -18.38
N TRP A 70 53.50 0.00 -18.13
CA TRP A 70 53.68 -1.46 -18.08
C TRP A 70 54.39 -2.00 -19.33
N ASN A 71 53.91 -1.60 -20.51
CA ASN A 71 54.43 -2.11 -21.79
C ASN A 71 55.85 -1.63 -22.06
N GLU A 72 56.21 -0.41 -21.62
CA GLU A 72 57.55 0.13 -21.76
C GLU A 72 58.55 -0.55 -20.82
N VAL A 73 58.16 -0.77 -19.56
CA VAL A 73 59.00 -1.47 -18.59
C VAL A 73 59.18 -2.93 -19.00
N LYS A 74 58.14 -3.60 -19.51
CA LYS A 74 58.21 -4.99 -20.01
C LYS A 74 59.06 -5.12 -21.27
N LYS A 75 59.01 -4.16 -22.20
CA LYS A 75 59.90 -4.15 -23.37
C LYS A 75 61.37 -3.96 -23.00
N LYS A 76 61.65 -3.11 -22.00
CA LYS A 76 63.02 -2.87 -21.51
C LYS A 76 63.55 -4.01 -20.64
N ASN A 77 62.66 -4.83 -20.10
CA ASN A 77 63.01 -5.98 -19.26
C ASN A 77 62.24 -7.24 -19.71
N PRO A 78 62.57 -7.83 -20.88
CA PRO A 78 61.80 -8.94 -21.46
C PRO A 78 61.84 -10.23 -20.62
N ASN A 79 62.92 -10.43 -19.86
CA ASN A 79 63.16 -11.61 -19.02
C ASN A 79 62.81 -11.38 -17.54
N ALA A 80 62.36 -10.18 -17.17
CA ALA A 80 62.05 -9.86 -15.77
C ALA A 80 60.68 -10.41 -15.36
N GLU A 81 60.59 -10.92 -14.13
CA GLU A 81 59.34 -11.46 -13.60
C GLU A 81 58.38 -10.34 -13.19
N PHE A 82 57.07 -10.63 -13.14
CA PHE A 82 56.02 -9.65 -12.80
C PHE A 82 56.35 -8.83 -11.53
N LYS A 83 56.92 -9.49 -10.52
CA LYS A 83 57.29 -8.88 -9.24
C LYS A 83 58.42 -7.85 -9.39
N GLU A 84 59.40 -8.12 -10.25
CA GLU A 84 60.50 -7.21 -10.53
C GLU A 84 60.02 -5.98 -11.32
N ILE A 85 59.16 -6.20 -12.33
CA ILE A 85 58.52 -5.13 -13.11
C ILE A 85 57.67 -4.25 -12.19
N SER A 86 56.90 -4.84 -11.26
CA SER A 86 56.12 -4.10 -10.27
C SER A 86 56.99 -3.24 -9.35
N ASN A 87 58.14 -3.76 -8.89
CA ASN A 87 59.08 -3.00 -8.06
C ASN A 87 59.73 -1.84 -8.84
N ILE A 88 60.08 -2.05 -10.11
CA ILE A 88 60.64 -1.01 -11.00
C ILE A 88 59.60 0.10 -11.24
N MET A 89 58.33 -0.25 -11.46
CA MET A 89 57.27 0.75 -11.61
C MET A 89 57.01 1.52 -10.31
N GLY A 90 56.98 0.84 -9.16
CA GLY A 90 56.77 1.49 -7.86
C GLY A 90 57.90 2.48 -7.51
N THR A 91 59.14 2.14 -7.81
CA THR A 91 60.31 3.04 -7.62
C THR A 91 60.26 4.22 -8.60
N ARG A 92 59.95 3.99 -9.87
CA ARG A 92 59.75 5.06 -10.86
C ARG A 92 58.64 6.03 -10.46
N TRP A 93 57.48 5.54 -10.01
CA TRP A 93 56.40 6.40 -9.53
C TRP A 93 56.81 7.25 -8.32
N LYS A 94 57.59 6.71 -7.39
CA LYS A 94 58.08 7.51 -6.25
C LYS A 94 59.00 8.65 -6.73
N ASN A 95 59.86 8.38 -7.69
CA ASN A 95 60.85 9.34 -8.22
C ASN A 95 60.30 10.29 -9.30
N LEU A 96 59.10 10.03 -9.83
CA LEU A 96 58.41 10.89 -10.78
C LEU A 96 58.11 12.28 -10.19
N SER A 97 58.31 13.32 -11.00
CA SER A 97 58.05 14.70 -10.61
C SER A 97 56.56 14.94 -10.37
N ALA A 98 56.23 16.00 -9.62
CA ALA A 98 54.84 16.39 -9.39
C ALA A 98 54.12 16.77 -10.70
N GLU A 99 54.85 17.26 -11.70
CA GLU A 99 54.33 17.67 -13.00
C GLU A 99 53.91 16.46 -13.85
N GLU A 100 54.69 15.37 -13.83
CA GLU A 100 54.38 14.14 -14.56
C GLU A 100 53.27 13.32 -13.88
N LYS A 101 53.10 13.46 -12.55
CA LYS A 101 51.99 12.87 -11.79
C LYS A 101 50.68 13.60 -11.98
N LYS A 102 50.74 14.92 -12.22
CA LYS A 102 49.58 15.82 -12.35
C LYS A 102 48.51 15.34 -13.35
N PRO A 103 48.82 14.93 -14.60
CA PRO A 103 47.80 14.47 -15.55
C PRO A 103 47.06 13.21 -15.07
N TYR A 104 47.77 12.30 -14.39
CA TYR A 104 47.18 11.07 -13.85
C TYR A 104 46.29 11.32 -12.64
N GLU A 105 46.67 12.27 -11.77
CA GLU A 105 45.85 12.69 -10.64
C GLU A 105 44.59 13.41 -11.11
N GLN A 106 44.71 14.31 -12.09
CA GLN A 106 43.56 15.01 -12.68
C GLN A 106 42.58 14.03 -13.33
N LYS A 107 43.08 13.09 -14.15
CA LYS A 107 42.26 12.04 -14.76
C LYS A 107 41.54 11.17 -13.73
N TYR A 108 42.20 10.85 -12.60
CA TYR A 108 41.55 10.13 -11.51
C TYR A 108 40.42 10.94 -10.85
N GLN A 109 40.61 12.24 -10.62
CA GLN A 109 39.55 13.07 -10.04
C GLN A 109 38.36 13.20 -11.00
N ASP A 110 38.61 13.41 -12.30
CA ASP A 110 37.55 13.50 -13.31
C ASP A 110 36.74 12.20 -13.39
N ASP A 111 37.42 11.04 -13.45
CA ASP A 111 36.78 9.72 -13.47
C ASP A 111 36.01 9.43 -12.17
N LYS A 112 36.53 9.90 -11.03
CA LYS A 112 35.87 9.80 -9.71
C LYS A 112 34.60 10.65 -9.64
N GLU A 113 34.64 11.87 -10.12
CA GLU A 113 33.47 12.74 -10.18
C GLU A 113 32.41 12.17 -11.12
N ALA A 114 32.80 11.70 -12.30
CA ALA A 114 31.90 11.03 -13.23
C ALA A 114 31.25 9.79 -12.59
N TYR A 115 32.03 8.94 -11.93
CA TYR A 115 31.52 7.77 -11.20
C TYR A 115 30.50 8.16 -10.11
N LEU A 116 30.78 9.20 -9.32
CA LEU A 116 29.88 9.67 -8.26
C LEU A 116 28.57 10.21 -8.83
N GLN A 117 28.62 10.96 -9.94
CA GLN A 117 27.43 11.45 -10.64
C GLN A 117 26.54 10.30 -11.12
N ILE A 118 27.16 9.30 -11.74
CA ILE A 118 26.46 8.13 -12.25
C ILE A 118 25.80 7.33 -11.12
N VAL A 119 26.54 7.03 -10.05
CA VAL A 119 25.99 6.30 -8.89
C VAL A 119 24.89 7.12 -8.20
N GLY A 120 25.05 8.45 -8.12
CA GLY A 120 24.04 9.35 -7.57
C GLY A 120 22.75 9.39 -8.42
N LYS A 121 22.87 9.28 -9.74
CA LYS A 121 21.72 9.18 -10.65
C LYS A 121 21.00 7.83 -10.48
N GLU A 122 21.73 6.72 -10.49
CA GLU A 122 21.16 5.38 -10.29
C GLU A 122 20.41 5.25 -8.98
N LYS A 123 20.96 5.76 -7.87
CA LYS A 123 20.28 5.74 -6.57
C LYS A 123 18.93 6.46 -6.61
N ARG A 124 18.89 7.65 -7.22
CA ARG A 124 17.65 8.42 -7.38
C ARG A 124 16.64 7.69 -8.26
N GLU A 125 17.09 7.10 -9.36
CA GLU A 125 16.22 6.30 -10.24
C GLU A 125 15.65 5.08 -9.51
N THR A 126 16.47 4.37 -8.73
CA THR A 126 15.98 3.22 -7.93
C THR A 126 14.99 3.63 -6.84
N GLU A 127 15.23 4.77 -6.20
CA GLU A 127 14.31 5.30 -5.18
C GLU A 127 12.99 5.77 -5.81
N ALA A 128 13.04 6.43 -6.97
CA ALA A 128 11.87 6.84 -7.73
C ALA A 128 11.03 5.64 -8.20
N MET A 129 11.68 4.60 -8.74
CA MET A 129 10.98 3.37 -9.15
C MET A 129 10.30 2.67 -7.97
N LYS A 130 10.96 2.62 -6.81
CA LYS A 130 10.38 2.04 -5.59
C LYS A 130 9.14 2.82 -5.13
N LEU A 131 9.21 4.16 -5.15
CA LEU A 131 8.07 5.00 -4.79
C LEU A 131 6.88 4.81 -5.74
N LEU A 132 7.16 4.67 -7.05
CA LEU A 132 6.12 4.41 -8.05
C LEU A 132 5.46 3.03 -7.84
N GLU A 133 6.25 2.00 -7.53
CA GLU A 133 5.73 0.67 -7.20
C GLU A 133 4.88 0.69 -5.92
N ASP A 134 5.32 1.41 -4.90
CA ASP A 134 4.57 1.58 -3.64
C ASP A 134 3.26 2.37 -3.87
N GLU A 135 3.26 3.40 -4.72
CA GLU A 135 2.06 4.16 -5.09
C GLU A 135 1.06 3.30 -5.88
N GLN A 136 1.54 2.48 -6.83
CA GLN A 136 0.70 1.54 -7.57
C GLN A 136 0.05 0.52 -6.63
N LYS A 137 0.82 -0.08 -5.71
CA LYS A 137 0.28 -1.00 -4.70
C LYS A 137 -0.78 -0.35 -3.81
N GLN A 138 -0.57 0.90 -3.41
CA GLN A 138 -1.56 1.65 -2.63
C GLN A 138 -2.83 1.92 -3.43
N LYS A 139 -2.73 2.37 -4.68
CA LYS A 139 -3.89 2.58 -5.57
C LYS A 139 -4.69 1.28 -5.75
N THR A 140 -4.02 0.17 -6.03
CA THR A 140 -4.68 -1.13 -6.17
C THR A 140 -5.35 -1.58 -4.87
N ALA A 141 -4.74 -1.34 -3.71
CA ALA A 141 -5.33 -1.66 -2.41
C ALA A 141 -6.59 -0.80 -2.12
N VAL A 142 -6.56 0.48 -2.49
CA VAL A 142 -7.72 1.40 -2.35
C VAL A 142 -8.85 0.98 -3.28
N GLU A 143 -8.55 0.65 -4.54
CA GLU A 143 -9.54 0.21 -5.53
C GLU A 143 -10.18 -1.13 -5.12
N LEU A 144 -9.39 -2.08 -4.61
CA LEU A 144 -9.92 -3.34 -4.07
C LEU A 144 -10.84 -3.12 -2.87
N LEU A 145 -10.48 -2.19 -1.98
CA LEU A 145 -11.31 -1.81 -0.84
C LEU A 145 -12.62 -1.16 -1.29
N GLU A 146 -12.56 -0.29 -2.29
CA GLU A 146 -13.75 0.36 -2.87
C GLU A 146 -14.68 -0.65 -3.53
N GLN A 147 -14.15 -1.57 -4.34
CA GLN A 147 -14.92 -2.67 -4.92
C GLN A 147 -15.54 -3.57 -3.85
N TYR A 148 -14.82 -3.85 -2.75
CA TYR A 148 -15.36 -4.62 -1.62
C TYR A 148 -16.47 -3.89 -0.86
N LEU A 149 -16.31 -2.57 -0.63
CA LEU A 149 -17.33 -1.74 0.01
C LEU A 149 -18.58 -1.65 -0.87
N GLN A 150 -18.41 -1.49 -2.18
CA GLN A 150 -19.50 -1.50 -3.16
C GLN A 150 -20.22 -2.85 -3.17
N PHE A 151 -19.47 -3.96 -3.22
CA PHE A 151 -20.01 -5.31 -3.11
C PHE A 151 -20.83 -5.50 -1.82
N LYS A 152 -20.33 -5.02 -0.68
CA LYS A 152 -21.04 -5.12 0.60
C LYS A 152 -22.32 -4.27 0.61
N GLN A 153 -22.29 -3.05 0.07
CA GLN A 153 -23.47 -2.19 -0.05
C GLN A 153 -24.53 -2.80 -0.99
N GLU A 154 -24.11 -3.42 -2.09
CA GLU A 154 -25.00 -4.10 -3.03
C GLU A 154 -25.58 -5.38 -2.43
N ALA A 155 -24.79 -6.16 -1.68
CA ALA A 155 -25.26 -7.32 -0.94
C ALA A 155 -26.29 -6.90 0.13
N ASP A 156 -26.00 -5.87 0.92
CA ASP A 156 -26.93 -5.31 1.92
C ASP A 156 -28.19 -4.72 1.26
N GLY A 157 -28.04 -4.10 0.10
CA GLY A 157 -29.12 -3.55 -0.72
C GLY A 157 -30.02 -4.64 -1.32
N GLU A 158 -29.45 -5.72 -1.84
CA GLU A 158 -30.19 -6.90 -2.31
C GLU A 158 -30.87 -7.64 -1.16
N ILE A 159 -30.23 -7.76 0.00
CA ILE A 159 -30.82 -8.34 1.22
C ILE A 159 -32.01 -7.49 1.68
N LYS A 160 -31.88 -6.16 1.69
CA LYS A 160 -32.98 -5.23 2.03
C LYS A 160 -34.11 -5.24 0.99
N LYS A 161 -33.81 -5.37 -0.31
CA LYS A 161 -34.81 -5.48 -1.40
C LYS A 161 -35.54 -6.83 -1.36
N LYS A 162 -34.84 -7.95 -1.13
CA LYS A 162 -35.45 -9.29 -0.97
C LYS A 162 -36.35 -9.37 0.28
N LYS A 163 -35.95 -8.74 1.40
CA LYS A 163 -36.81 -8.60 2.60
C LYS A 163 -38.12 -7.84 2.34
N LYS A 164 -38.17 -6.94 1.34
CA LYS A 164 -39.38 -6.19 0.96
C LYS A 164 -40.29 -6.93 -0.02
N THR A 165 -39.78 -7.82 -0.87
CA THR A 165 -40.57 -8.48 -1.94
C THR A 165 -41.02 -9.91 -1.62
N LYS A 166 -40.41 -10.60 -0.65
CA LYS A 166 -40.93 -11.85 -0.09
C LYS A 166 -40.74 -11.82 1.43
N LYS A 167 -41.83 -11.68 2.19
CA LYS A 167 -41.86 -12.28 3.53
C LYS A 167 -41.81 -13.79 3.32
N GLU A 168 -40.61 -14.33 3.15
CA GLU A 168 -40.38 -15.77 3.14
C GLU A 168 -40.89 -16.27 4.50
N LYS A 169 -42.02 -16.98 4.47
CA LYS A 169 -42.54 -17.62 5.67
C LYS A 169 -41.49 -18.66 6.04
N ASP A 170 -40.82 -18.41 7.16
CA ASP A 170 -39.78 -19.27 7.72
C ASP A 170 -40.19 -20.74 7.58
N PRO A 171 -39.47 -21.56 6.79
CA PRO A 171 -39.87 -22.94 6.51
C PRO A 171 -39.97 -23.81 7.77
N LEU A 172 -39.30 -23.40 8.85
CA LEU A 172 -39.29 -24.09 10.14
C LEU A 172 -40.36 -23.58 11.09
N LYS A 173 -41.13 -22.55 10.72
CA LYS A 173 -42.24 -22.06 11.56
C LYS A 173 -43.34 -23.12 11.58
N PRO A 174 -43.74 -23.61 12.77
CA PRO A 174 -44.85 -24.54 12.89
C PRO A 174 -46.09 -24.02 12.17
N LYS A 175 -46.79 -24.92 11.49
CA LYS A 175 -47.98 -24.58 10.71
C LYS A 175 -49.20 -24.60 11.64
N ARG A 176 -50.08 -23.60 11.52
CA ARG A 176 -51.30 -23.51 12.34
C ARG A 176 -52.08 -24.82 12.32
N SER A 177 -52.57 -25.24 13.49
CA SER A 177 -53.45 -26.41 13.61
C SER A 177 -54.74 -26.21 12.82
N LEU A 178 -55.36 -27.32 12.41
CA LEU A 178 -56.62 -27.31 11.70
C LEU A 178 -57.79 -27.10 12.68
N SER A 179 -58.82 -26.39 12.23
CA SER A 179 -60.08 -26.27 12.98
C SER A 179 -60.91 -27.55 12.82
N ALA A 180 -61.81 -27.83 13.75
CA ALA A 180 -62.69 -29.01 13.75
C ALA A 180 -63.36 -29.26 12.39
N PHE A 181 -63.89 -28.21 11.76
CA PHE A 181 -64.47 -28.28 10.41
C PHE A 181 -63.48 -28.75 9.35
N PHE A 182 -62.23 -28.28 9.38
CA PHE A 182 -61.21 -28.68 8.41
C PHE A 182 -60.70 -30.11 8.62
N ILE A 183 -60.73 -30.60 9.86
CA ILE A 183 -60.42 -32.00 10.17
C ILE A 183 -61.50 -32.90 9.57
N TYR A 184 -62.77 -32.57 9.83
CA TYR A 184 -63.92 -33.23 9.21
C TYR A 184 -63.89 -33.16 7.67
N MET A 185 -63.63 -31.98 7.10
CA MET A 185 -63.52 -31.79 5.65
C MET A 185 -62.42 -32.66 5.05
N ASN A 186 -61.28 -32.85 5.73
CA ASN A 186 -60.20 -33.69 5.20
C ASN A 186 -60.60 -35.16 5.14
N GLU A 187 -61.32 -35.66 6.15
CA GLU A 187 -61.85 -37.02 6.14
C GLU A 187 -62.96 -37.19 5.10
N ARG A 188 -63.88 -36.22 5.03
CA ARG A 188 -65.02 -36.26 4.12
C ARG A 188 -64.64 -36.07 2.66
N ARG A 189 -63.56 -35.32 2.39
CA ARG A 189 -63.06 -35.05 1.05
C ARG A 189 -62.66 -36.33 0.30
N ALA A 190 -62.09 -37.32 0.98
CA ALA A 190 -61.72 -38.58 0.33
C ALA A 190 -62.94 -39.28 -0.28
N ALA A 191 -64.02 -39.41 0.50
CA ALA A 191 -65.27 -40.01 0.05
C ALA A 191 -65.96 -39.20 -1.06
N LEU A 192 -65.90 -37.86 -1.01
CA LEU A 192 -66.53 -37.01 -2.02
C LEU A 192 -65.74 -36.93 -3.34
N VAL A 193 -64.42 -37.13 -3.30
CA VAL A 193 -63.58 -37.26 -4.51
C VAL A 193 -63.85 -38.58 -5.23
N GLU A 194 -64.03 -39.69 -4.51
CA GLU A 194 -64.41 -40.99 -5.11
C GLU A 194 -65.77 -40.94 -5.82
N GLN A 195 -66.66 -40.06 -5.37
CA GLN A 195 -67.94 -39.78 -6.01
C GLN A 195 -67.83 -38.82 -7.23
N ASN A 196 -66.60 -38.51 -7.68
CA ASN A 196 -66.28 -37.68 -8.84
C ASN A 196 -66.77 -36.21 -8.75
N ASN A 197 -66.97 -35.68 -7.55
CA ASN A 197 -67.38 -34.29 -7.33
C ASN A 197 -66.21 -33.31 -7.54
N ASN A 198 -66.48 -32.12 -8.06
CA ASN A 198 -65.45 -31.10 -8.27
C ASN A 198 -65.04 -30.45 -6.92
N VAL A 199 -63.78 -30.01 -6.78
CA VAL A 199 -63.23 -29.43 -5.53
C VAL A 199 -64.10 -28.31 -4.93
N PRO A 200 -64.72 -27.38 -5.71
CA PRO A 200 -65.63 -26.38 -5.17
C PRO A 200 -66.96 -26.96 -4.66
N GLU A 201 -67.47 -28.03 -5.26
CA GLU A 201 -68.70 -28.71 -4.86
C GLU A 201 -68.50 -29.51 -3.57
N ILE A 202 -67.35 -30.18 -3.44
CA ILE A 202 -66.94 -30.87 -2.21
C ILE A 202 -67.00 -29.92 -1.00
N GLY A 203 -66.49 -28.69 -1.17
CA GLY A 203 -66.52 -27.69 -0.11
C GLY A 203 -67.92 -27.21 0.26
N LYS A 204 -68.85 -27.14 -0.71
CA LYS A 204 -70.25 -26.78 -0.46
C LYS A 204 -70.98 -27.90 0.29
N ILE A 205 -70.87 -29.14 -0.20
CA ILE A 205 -71.51 -30.32 0.38
C ILE A 205 -71.02 -30.52 1.82
N ALA A 206 -69.71 -30.56 2.05
CA ALA A 206 -69.17 -30.75 3.39
C ALA A 206 -69.46 -29.56 4.33
N GLY A 207 -69.61 -28.33 3.80
CA GLY A 207 -70.05 -27.17 4.57
C GLY A 207 -71.50 -27.27 5.04
N GLU A 208 -72.40 -27.72 4.17
CA GLU A 208 -73.81 -27.95 4.48
C GLU A 208 -74.00 -29.14 5.43
N GLU A 209 -73.30 -30.26 5.19
CA GLU A 209 -73.27 -31.41 6.09
C GLU A 209 -72.77 -31.02 7.48
N TRP A 210 -71.64 -30.28 7.57
CA TRP A 210 -71.13 -29.79 8.84
C TRP A 210 -72.15 -28.93 9.58
N LYS A 211 -72.84 -28.01 8.88
CA LYS A 211 -73.86 -27.14 9.47
C LYS A 211 -75.07 -27.91 10.01
N ASN A 212 -75.42 -29.03 9.37
CA ASN A 212 -76.55 -29.88 9.76
C ASN A 212 -76.18 -31.00 10.76
N MET A 213 -74.88 -31.25 11.01
CA MET A 213 -74.45 -32.20 12.04
C MET A 213 -74.82 -31.73 13.45
N SER A 214 -75.18 -32.69 14.30
CA SER A 214 -75.44 -32.45 15.73
C SER A 214 -74.15 -32.17 16.49
N GLU A 215 -74.26 -31.53 17.66
CA GLU A 215 -73.10 -31.29 18.55
C GLU A 215 -72.39 -32.59 18.92
N GLU A 216 -73.12 -33.69 19.08
CA GLU A 216 -72.54 -35.01 19.38
C GLU A 216 -71.66 -35.55 18.25
N GLN A 217 -72.03 -35.29 17.00
CA GLN A 217 -71.25 -35.66 15.82
C GLN A 217 -70.04 -34.72 15.61
N ARG A 218 -70.12 -33.47 16.08
CA ARG A 218 -69.01 -32.52 16.01
C ARG A 218 -67.99 -32.68 17.14
N LYS A 219 -68.41 -33.17 18.31
CA LYS A 219 -67.55 -33.34 19.52
C LYS A 219 -66.22 -34.05 19.24
N PRO A 220 -66.15 -35.20 18.54
CA PRO A 220 -64.88 -35.86 18.25
C PRO A 220 -63.91 -34.96 17.47
N TYR A 221 -64.41 -34.22 16.49
CA TYR A 221 -63.63 -33.30 15.68
C TYR A 221 -63.15 -32.07 16.46
N GLU A 222 -63.97 -31.57 17.38
CA GLU A 222 -63.61 -30.47 18.29
C GLU A 222 -62.52 -30.88 19.28
N GLU A 223 -62.58 -32.10 19.82
CA GLU A 223 -61.53 -32.64 20.69
C GLU A 223 -60.20 -32.82 19.96
N ILE A 224 -60.22 -33.36 18.73
CA ILE A 224 -59.00 -33.51 17.90
C ILE A 224 -58.43 -32.12 17.56
N ALA A 225 -59.28 -31.15 17.19
CA ALA A 225 -58.84 -29.77 16.91
C ALA A 225 -58.23 -29.11 18.15
N LYS A 226 -58.78 -29.36 19.34
CA LYS A 226 -58.26 -28.86 20.60
C LYS A 226 -56.88 -29.44 20.91
N LYS A 227 -56.69 -30.75 20.78
CA LYS A 227 -55.39 -31.42 20.94
C LYS A 227 -54.34 -30.89 19.96
N GLN A 228 -54.68 -30.82 18.66
CA GLN A 228 -53.76 -30.27 17.64
C GLN A 228 -53.40 -28.80 17.89
N LYS A 229 -54.34 -28.00 18.45
CA LYS A 229 -54.08 -26.61 18.83
C LYS A 229 -53.10 -26.52 20.01
N GLU A 230 -53.25 -27.37 21.01
CA GLU A 230 -52.34 -27.42 22.16
C GLU A 230 -50.93 -27.86 21.75
N GLU A 231 -50.81 -28.86 20.88
CA GLU A 231 -49.52 -29.29 20.30
C GLU A 231 -48.85 -28.18 19.48
N TYR A 232 -49.61 -27.51 18.60
CA TYR A 232 -49.13 -26.37 17.84
C TYR A 232 -48.62 -25.22 18.74
N LEU A 233 -49.32 -24.95 19.85
CA LEU A 233 -48.89 -23.91 20.79
C LEU A 233 -47.56 -24.27 21.46
N LYS A 234 -47.38 -25.53 21.89
CA LYS A 234 -46.11 -26.02 22.46
C LYS A 234 -44.98 -25.96 21.43
N GLU A 235 -45.23 -26.38 20.20
CA GLU A 235 -44.24 -26.35 19.12
C GLU A 235 -43.85 -24.91 18.75
N MET A 236 -44.83 -23.99 18.71
CA MET A 236 -44.61 -22.57 18.48
C MET A 236 -43.79 -21.90 19.59
N GLU A 237 -43.98 -22.31 20.84
CA GLU A 237 -43.20 -21.82 21.97
C GLU A 237 -41.74 -22.27 21.87
N HIS A 238 -41.51 -23.56 21.59
CA HIS A 238 -40.17 -24.09 21.36
C HIS A 238 -39.50 -23.41 20.15
N TYR A 239 -40.22 -23.18 19.06
CA TYR A 239 -39.73 -22.45 17.89
C TYR A 239 -39.34 -21.00 18.24
N LYS A 240 -40.14 -20.31 19.06
CA LYS A 240 -39.82 -18.94 19.51
C LYS A 240 -38.53 -18.92 20.33
N GLN A 241 -38.41 -19.81 21.32
CA GLN A 241 -37.23 -19.90 22.18
C GLN A 241 -35.96 -20.22 21.37
N LYS A 242 -36.04 -21.19 20.46
CA LYS A 242 -34.92 -21.54 19.58
C LYS A 242 -34.49 -20.37 18.70
N LYS A 243 -35.45 -19.63 18.14
CA LYS A 243 -35.17 -18.47 17.29
C LYS A 243 -34.51 -17.34 18.06
N GLU A 244 -34.96 -17.10 19.29
CA GLU A 244 -34.37 -16.09 20.18
C GLU A 244 -32.92 -16.45 20.54
N ASN A 245 -32.64 -17.72 20.83
CA ASN A 245 -31.29 -18.21 21.07
C ASN A 245 -30.38 -18.10 19.83
N GLU A 246 -30.88 -18.46 18.64
CA GLU A 246 -30.12 -18.30 17.38
C GLU A 246 -29.85 -16.82 17.06
N ASP A 247 -30.81 -15.93 17.32
CA ASP A 247 -30.65 -14.49 17.15
C ASP A 247 -29.63 -13.90 18.15
N GLU A 248 -29.59 -14.42 19.38
CA GLU A 248 -28.62 -14.03 20.39
C GLU A 248 -27.20 -14.51 20.06
N ILE A 249 -27.03 -15.77 19.63
CA ILE A 249 -25.75 -16.30 19.17
C ILE A 249 -25.21 -15.45 18.01
N ARG A 250 -26.05 -15.11 17.03
CA ARG A 250 -25.66 -14.25 15.91
C ARG A 250 -25.20 -12.86 16.37
N ARG A 251 -25.89 -12.25 17.34
CA ARG A 251 -25.48 -10.95 17.91
C ARG A 251 -24.11 -11.06 18.58
N GLN A 252 -23.88 -12.11 19.36
CA GLN A 252 -22.60 -12.34 20.03
C GLN A 252 -21.46 -12.57 19.02
N GLU A 253 -21.70 -13.33 17.95
CA GLU A 253 -20.73 -13.52 16.86
C GLU A 253 -20.40 -12.21 16.14
N GLU A 254 -21.39 -11.35 15.86
CA GLU A 254 -21.20 -10.03 15.26
C GLU A 254 -20.38 -9.11 16.18
N GLU A 255 -20.64 -9.13 17.49
CA GLU A 255 -19.88 -8.35 18.47
C GLU A 255 -18.42 -8.81 18.61
N GLU A 256 -18.17 -10.12 18.62
CA GLU A 256 -16.81 -10.68 18.65
C GLU A 256 -16.03 -10.33 17.37
N LEU A 257 -16.67 -10.39 16.20
CA LEU A 257 -16.06 -9.98 14.94
C LEU A 257 -15.67 -8.49 14.97
N MET A 258 -16.54 -7.63 15.52
CA MET A 258 -16.26 -6.21 15.70
C MET A 258 -15.11 -5.97 16.68
N LYS A 259 -14.98 -6.77 17.76
CA LYS A 259 -13.82 -6.70 18.66
C LYS A 259 -12.52 -7.07 17.94
N ILE A 260 -12.52 -8.12 17.13
CA ILE A 260 -11.35 -8.53 16.34
C ILE A 260 -10.93 -7.42 15.38
N GLN A 261 -11.87 -6.86 14.61
CA GLN A 261 -11.60 -5.75 13.69
C GLN A 261 -11.04 -4.51 14.41
N LYS A 262 -11.59 -4.18 15.60
CA LYS A 262 -11.10 -3.08 16.43
C LYS A 262 -9.67 -3.33 16.93
N GLN A 263 -9.36 -4.57 17.34
CA GLN A 263 -8.00 -4.93 17.77
C GLN A 263 -7.00 -4.84 16.62
N GLU A 264 -7.36 -5.32 15.43
CA GLU A 264 -6.52 -5.24 14.23
C GLU A 264 -6.26 -3.78 13.83
N ALA A 265 -7.30 -2.94 13.82
CA ALA A 265 -7.18 -1.51 13.56
C ALA A 265 -6.24 -0.83 14.57
N LEU A 266 -6.33 -1.18 15.86
CA LEU A 266 -5.45 -0.66 16.91
C LEU A 266 -3.98 -1.08 16.70
N GLN A 267 -3.74 -2.32 16.27
CA GLN A 267 -2.39 -2.78 15.93
C GLN A 267 -1.80 -2.02 14.75
N MET A 268 -2.62 -1.74 13.72
CA MET A 268 -2.21 -0.96 12.55
C MET A 268 -1.87 0.50 12.93
N LEU A 269 -2.66 1.12 13.82
CA LEU A 269 -2.34 2.44 14.36
C LEU A 269 -1.02 2.44 15.13
N LYS A 270 -0.81 1.47 16.02
CA LYS A 270 0.48 1.35 16.75
C LYS A 270 1.67 1.16 15.81
N LYS A 271 1.50 0.43 14.70
CA LYS A 271 2.54 0.28 13.67
C LYS A 271 2.83 1.61 12.97
N LYS A 272 1.79 2.38 12.59
CA LYS A 272 1.95 3.73 12.03
C LYS A 272 2.64 4.70 13.00
N GLU A 273 2.24 4.73 14.27
CA GLU A 273 2.87 5.57 15.28
C GLU A 273 4.35 5.21 15.48
N LYS A 274 4.70 3.92 15.45
CA LYS A 274 6.11 3.49 15.50
C LYS A 274 6.89 3.97 14.29
N THR A 275 6.34 3.85 13.08
CA THR A 275 7.02 4.34 11.86
C THR A 275 7.18 5.85 11.87
N ASP A 276 6.16 6.59 12.30
CA ASP A 276 6.18 8.05 12.37
C ASP A 276 7.19 8.54 13.41
N ASN A 277 7.28 7.88 14.56
CA ASN A 277 8.29 8.15 15.58
C ASN A 277 9.71 7.86 15.08
N ILE A 278 9.92 6.80 14.29
CA ILE A 278 11.21 6.52 13.65
C ILE A 278 11.55 7.62 12.65
N ILE A 279 10.61 8.03 11.80
CA ILE A 279 10.80 9.12 10.83
C ILE A 279 11.13 10.42 11.55
N LYS A 280 10.39 10.75 12.61
CA LYS A 280 10.61 11.94 13.44
C LYS A 280 12.00 11.93 14.07
N LYS A 281 12.40 10.85 14.75
CA LYS A 281 13.76 10.70 15.31
C LYS A 281 14.85 10.78 14.25
N THR A 282 14.60 10.27 13.05
CA THR A 282 15.57 10.33 11.94
C THR A 282 15.71 11.76 11.41
N LYS A 283 14.60 12.50 11.29
CA LYS A 283 14.61 13.93 10.94
C LYS A 283 15.27 14.79 12.01
N GLU A 284 14.99 14.53 13.29
CA GLU A 284 15.61 15.21 14.43
C GLU A 284 17.13 14.97 14.46
N LYS A 285 17.59 13.71 14.34
CA LYS A 285 19.02 13.40 14.21
C LYS A 285 19.68 14.08 13.01
N HIS A 286 18.98 14.20 11.89
CA HIS A 286 19.50 14.89 10.72
C HIS A 286 19.59 16.40 10.96
N GLN A 287 18.61 17.00 11.65
CA GLN A 287 18.62 18.40 12.04
C GLN A 287 19.70 18.69 13.09
N GLU A 288 19.88 17.85 14.10
CA GLU A 288 20.96 17.96 15.09
C GLU A 288 22.33 17.85 14.43
N LYS A 289 22.53 16.87 13.52
CA LYS A 289 23.77 16.78 12.74
C LYS A 289 24.01 18.01 11.87
N LYS A 290 22.95 18.64 11.36
CA LYS A 290 23.05 19.88 10.59
C LYS A 290 23.41 21.06 11.50
N LYS A 291 22.74 21.21 12.65
CA LYS A 291 23.04 22.24 13.66
C LYS A 291 24.45 22.10 14.22
N GLN A 292 24.88 20.90 14.62
CA GLN A 292 26.26 20.66 15.09
C GLN A 292 27.30 20.95 14.00
N LYS A 293 26.98 20.68 12.73
CA LYS A 293 27.87 20.99 11.59
C LYS A 293 27.89 22.49 11.26
N ASP A 294 26.80 23.21 11.52
CA ASP A 294 26.71 24.66 11.36
C ASP A 294 27.38 25.39 12.55
N GLU A 295 27.25 24.88 13.78
CA GLU A 295 27.93 25.36 14.99
C GLU A 295 29.45 25.11 14.93
N GLN A 296 29.90 23.93 14.48
CA GLN A 296 31.33 23.64 14.27
C GLN A 296 31.96 24.39 13.09
N LYS A 297 31.17 25.10 12.26
CA LYS A 297 31.67 25.86 11.09
C LYS A 297 31.52 27.36 11.20
N SER A 298 30.85 27.88 12.22
CA SER A 298 30.62 29.32 12.34
C SER A 298 31.70 29.98 13.17
N ASP A 299 32.92 30.05 12.63
CA ASP A 299 33.80 31.17 12.95
C ASP A 299 33.13 32.42 12.34
N PRO A 300 32.67 33.40 13.15
CA PRO A 300 31.99 34.59 12.64
C PRO A 300 32.83 35.39 11.64
N ASN A 301 34.16 35.28 11.73
CA ASN A 301 35.11 35.96 10.85
C ASN A 301 35.47 35.16 9.59
N LYS A 302 34.95 33.94 9.41
CA LYS A 302 35.20 33.17 8.19
C LYS A 302 34.46 33.80 7.01
N PRO A 303 35.16 34.22 5.95
CA PRO A 303 34.50 34.79 4.78
C PRO A 303 33.47 33.82 4.19
N LYS A 304 32.34 34.35 3.70
CA LYS A 304 31.25 33.57 3.11
C LYS A 304 31.46 33.42 1.61
N ARG A 305 31.20 32.21 1.08
CA ARG A 305 31.32 31.95 -0.35
C ARG A 305 30.29 32.81 -1.11
N PRO A 306 30.70 33.55 -2.15
CA PRO A 306 29.81 34.42 -2.91
C PRO A 306 28.81 33.61 -3.73
N ALA A 307 27.71 34.26 -4.11
CA ALA A 307 26.68 33.67 -4.95
C ALA A 307 27.22 33.39 -6.36
N SER A 308 26.77 32.27 -6.96
CA SER A 308 27.10 31.94 -8.35
C SER A 308 26.35 32.85 -9.34
N SER A 309 26.78 32.86 -10.60
CA SER A 309 26.19 33.69 -11.66
C SER A 309 24.68 33.54 -11.79
N PHE A 310 24.19 32.28 -11.80
CA PHE A 310 22.75 32.00 -11.78
C PHE A 310 22.04 32.54 -10.53
N ILE A 311 22.66 32.47 -9.36
CA ILE A 311 22.04 32.93 -8.11
C ILE A 311 21.99 34.47 -8.06
N LEU A 312 23.00 35.15 -8.59
CA LEU A 312 23.00 36.61 -8.74
C LEU A 312 21.89 37.06 -9.69
N PHE A 313 21.80 36.43 -10.86
CA PHE A 313 20.71 36.64 -11.81
C PHE A 313 19.34 36.31 -11.19
N SER A 314 19.23 35.19 -10.47
CA SER A 314 18.00 34.75 -9.83
C SER A 314 17.51 35.74 -8.78
N LYS A 315 18.42 36.35 -8.01
CA LYS A 315 18.08 37.41 -7.04
C LYS A 315 17.51 38.62 -7.74
N GLU A 316 18.15 39.07 -8.82
CA GLU A 316 17.71 40.26 -9.55
C GLU A 316 16.38 40.02 -10.27
N MET A 317 16.26 38.89 -10.94
CA MET A 317 15.01 38.53 -11.60
C MET A 317 13.87 38.26 -10.64
N ARG A 318 14.15 37.71 -9.45
CA ARG A 318 13.14 37.54 -8.41
C ARG A 318 12.60 38.89 -7.95
N LYS A 319 13.44 39.91 -7.77
CA LYS A 319 12.98 41.25 -7.40
C LYS A 319 12.03 41.81 -8.46
N ASN A 320 12.43 41.74 -9.73
CA ASN A 320 11.61 42.24 -10.85
C ASN A 320 10.28 41.48 -10.95
N LEU A 321 10.30 40.15 -10.87
CA LEU A 321 9.09 39.34 -10.97
C LEU A 321 8.13 39.49 -9.77
N VAL A 322 8.66 39.73 -8.57
CA VAL A 322 7.84 40.02 -7.38
C VAL A 322 7.20 41.41 -7.48
N GLN A 323 7.92 42.39 -8.05
CA GLN A 323 7.37 43.72 -8.32
C GLN A 323 6.28 43.69 -9.39
N GLU A 324 6.45 42.91 -10.46
CA GLU A 324 5.46 42.75 -11.52
C GLU A 324 4.25 41.90 -11.09
N ARG A 325 4.47 40.91 -10.21
CA ARG A 325 3.47 39.89 -9.82
C ARG A 325 3.58 39.55 -8.33
N PRO A 326 3.06 40.39 -7.43
CA PRO A 326 3.21 40.22 -5.99
C PRO A 326 2.52 38.97 -5.40
N GLU A 327 1.51 38.40 -6.06
CA GLU A 327 0.75 37.23 -5.56
C GLU A 327 1.23 35.87 -6.10
N ILE A 328 2.29 35.84 -6.91
CA ILE A 328 2.74 34.58 -7.52
C ILE A 328 3.50 33.70 -6.51
N SER A 329 3.23 32.39 -6.53
CA SER A 329 3.90 31.41 -5.65
C SER A 329 5.41 31.35 -5.89
N ASN A 330 6.18 31.18 -4.80
CA ASN A 330 7.63 31.03 -4.85
C ASN A 330 8.13 29.90 -5.75
N ALA A 331 7.37 28.81 -5.87
CA ALA A 331 7.69 27.71 -6.78
C ALA A 331 7.61 28.16 -8.25
N THR A 332 6.56 28.93 -8.58
CA THR A 332 6.33 29.49 -9.91
C THR A 332 7.39 30.54 -10.27
N LEU A 333 7.79 31.41 -9.33
CA LEU A 333 8.90 32.36 -9.53
C LEU A 333 10.20 31.65 -9.90
N ASN A 334 10.56 30.59 -9.15
CA ASN A 334 11.77 29.84 -9.41
C ASN A 334 11.77 29.16 -10.79
N ALA A 335 10.62 28.66 -11.22
CA ALA A 335 10.46 28.10 -12.56
C ALA A 335 10.66 29.16 -13.64
N LEU A 336 10.00 30.33 -13.53
CA LEU A 336 10.14 31.45 -14.47
C LEU A 336 11.58 31.98 -14.56
N ILE A 337 12.26 32.13 -13.42
CA ILE A 337 13.66 32.53 -13.37
C ILE A 337 14.56 31.52 -14.09
N SER A 338 14.30 30.23 -13.91
CA SER A 338 15.08 29.17 -14.57
C SER A 338 14.88 29.15 -16.08
N VAL A 339 13.67 29.49 -16.56
CA VAL A 339 13.38 29.66 -17.99
C VAL A 339 14.12 30.88 -18.54
N LYS A 340 13.97 32.05 -17.90
CA LYS A 340 14.66 33.28 -18.33
C LYS A 340 16.19 33.13 -18.34
N TRP A 341 16.78 32.38 -17.40
CA TRP A 341 18.23 32.09 -17.43
C TRP A 341 18.66 31.26 -18.65
N LYS A 342 17.81 30.33 -19.11
CA LYS A 342 18.11 29.51 -20.30
C LYS A 342 18.03 30.36 -21.57
N GLU A 343 17.06 31.27 -21.63
CA GLU A 343 16.79 32.18 -22.74
C GLU A 343 17.85 33.29 -22.89
N LEU A 344 18.58 33.62 -21.83
CA LEU A 344 19.68 34.60 -21.92
C LEU A 344 20.72 34.19 -22.96
N ASN A 345 21.18 35.17 -23.73
CA ASN A 345 22.26 35.01 -24.69
C ASN A 345 23.60 34.80 -23.98
N GLU A 346 24.58 34.21 -24.69
CA GLU A 346 25.90 33.91 -24.10
C GLU A 346 26.60 35.18 -23.59
N THR A 347 26.48 36.29 -24.32
CA THR A 347 27.02 37.60 -23.92
C THR A 347 26.41 38.14 -22.62
N GLU A 348 25.11 37.91 -22.41
CA GLU A 348 24.42 38.34 -21.19
C GLU A 348 24.75 37.42 -20.01
N LYS A 349 24.87 36.11 -20.26
CA LYS A 349 25.37 35.14 -19.28
C LYS A 349 26.81 35.46 -18.87
N GLU A 350 27.63 35.91 -19.80
CA GLU A 350 29.02 36.30 -19.56
C GLU A 350 29.14 37.48 -18.58
N ILE A 351 28.23 38.45 -18.63
CA ILE A 351 28.17 39.54 -17.63
C ILE A 351 27.98 38.97 -16.23
N TRP A 352 27.01 38.07 -16.03
CA TRP A 352 26.77 37.44 -14.73
C TRP A 352 27.89 36.51 -14.29
N ASN A 353 28.52 35.80 -15.24
CA ASN A 353 29.69 34.96 -14.99
C ASN A 353 30.89 35.81 -14.53
N ASN A 354 31.11 36.97 -15.15
CA ASN A 354 32.18 37.90 -14.77
C ASN A 354 31.95 38.50 -13.38
N ILE A 355 30.72 38.91 -13.06
CA ILE A 355 30.37 39.40 -11.71
C ILE A 355 30.62 38.29 -10.67
N ALA A 356 30.20 37.06 -10.94
CA ALA A 356 30.42 35.93 -10.05
C ALA A 356 31.91 35.57 -9.91
N ALA A 357 32.68 35.63 -11.00
CA ALA A 357 34.11 35.37 -11.01
C ALA A 357 34.88 36.43 -10.20
N ASN A 358 34.54 37.71 -10.37
CA ASN A 358 35.12 38.81 -9.60
C ASN A 358 34.82 38.64 -8.10
N ALA A 359 33.56 38.35 -7.74
CA ALA A 359 33.18 38.09 -6.36
C ALA A 359 33.92 36.87 -5.79
N MET A 360 34.07 35.79 -6.57
CA MET A 360 34.81 34.59 -6.17
C MET A 360 36.31 34.87 -5.99
N ASN A 361 36.90 35.76 -6.80
CA ASN A 361 38.29 36.17 -6.67
C ASN A 361 38.51 37.03 -5.42
N ALA A 362 37.59 37.95 -5.10
CA ALA A 362 37.61 38.69 -3.83
C ALA A 362 37.54 37.74 -2.63
N TYR A 363 36.60 36.77 -2.67
CA TYR A 363 36.47 35.74 -1.64
C TYR A 363 37.74 34.89 -1.47
N LYS A 364 38.43 34.55 -2.57
CA LYS A 364 39.70 33.81 -2.50
C LYS A 364 40.77 34.62 -1.76
N LYS A 365 40.86 35.94 -2.00
CA LYS A 365 41.79 36.83 -1.29
C LYS A 365 41.44 36.93 0.19
N GLU A 366 40.17 37.21 0.52
CA GLU A 366 39.69 37.25 1.90
C GLU A 366 39.91 35.92 2.64
N MET A 367 39.72 34.78 1.97
CA MET A 367 39.96 33.47 2.55
C MET A 367 41.45 33.19 2.76
N GLN A 368 42.33 33.69 1.88
CA GLN A 368 43.78 33.62 2.06
C GLN A 368 44.21 34.47 3.25
N GLU A 369 43.72 35.70 3.38
CA GLU A 369 43.97 36.58 4.53
C GLU A 369 43.46 35.96 5.84
N TYR A 370 42.24 35.42 5.84
CA TYR A 370 41.67 34.71 6.98
C TYR A 370 42.52 33.50 7.40
N ASN A 371 43.00 32.72 6.43
CA ASN A 371 43.88 31.58 6.72
C ASN A 371 45.23 32.02 7.27
N SER A 372 45.83 33.09 6.72
CA SER A 372 47.09 33.67 7.20
C SER A 372 46.95 34.22 8.63
N GLN A 373 45.86 34.94 8.92
CA GLN A 373 45.57 35.45 10.25
C GLN A 373 45.35 34.32 11.27
N LYS A 374 44.67 33.24 10.86
CA LYS A 374 44.44 32.07 11.70
C LYS A 374 45.74 31.32 12.04
N ILE A 375 46.72 31.31 11.14
CA ILE A 375 48.03 30.68 11.36
C ILE A 375 48.89 31.54 12.31
N GLY A 376 48.94 32.87 12.11
CA GLY A 376 49.72 33.78 12.98
C GLY A 376 49.22 33.89 14.43
N VAL A 377 47.92 33.65 14.68
CA VAL A 377 47.35 33.61 16.04
C VAL A 377 47.69 32.31 16.79
N CYS A 378 48.09 31.23 16.08
CA CYS A 378 48.55 29.99 16.72
C CYS A 378 50.02 30.05 17.18
N GLU A 379 50.87 30.86 16.54
CA GLU A 379 52.29 31.02 16.89
C GLU A 379 52.53 31.98 18.07
N THR A 380 51.53 32.78 18.45
CA THR A 380 51.60 33.76 19.55
C THR A 380 51.08 33.23 20.89
N ARG A 381 50.78 31.93 20.99
CA ARG A 381 50.18 31.30 22.18
C ARG A 381 50.98 30.10 22.73
N VAL A 382 52.30 30.10 22.54
CA VAL A 382 53.25 29.20 23.21
C VAL A 382 53.99 29.96 24.30
#